data_AF-A0A6C0HZX4-F1
#
_entry.id   AF-A0A6C0HZX4-F1
#
_cell.length_a   1.000
_cell.length_b   1.000
_cell.length_c   1.000
_cell.angle_alpha   90.00
_cell.angle_beta   90.00
_cell.angle_gamma   90.00
#
_symmetry.space_group_name_H-M   'P 1'
#
loop_
_entity.id
_entity.type
_entity.pdbx_description
1 polymer ?
#
loop_
_entity_poly.entity_id
_entity_poly.type
_entity_poly.pdbx_seq_one_letter_code
_entity_poly.pdbx_strand_id
1 'polypeptide(L)'
;MEDPIQNKHIFVFWTGTNEMSFRRIDCLNALAQETGCIIKLITVHNLDNYIKPDYPLHPAYPYLSETHKSDYLRTYFMRHYGGGYSDIKIPNGSWEKAFEEMQNDPEIWINSYHESCPENIASVEVNHLWEKLPGNCAYIMRKNTDFVIDWYNCQTKILDEKYELLKMYPSHATDCCIEYYPDTKYPIGWTEILGKIFHKLASKYTDRILFSLPTPNFDYYR
;
A
#
# COMPACT_ATOMS: atom_id res chain seq x y z
N MET A 1 -2.26 14.36 14.08
CA MET A 1 -0.98 14.10 13.38
C MET A 1 -0.74 15.27 12.45
N GLU A 2 0.49 15.80 12.44
CA GLU A 2 0.94 16.79 11.46
C GLU A 2 0.89 16.22 10.04
N ASP A 3 0.92 17.09 9.01
CA ASP A 3 0.82 16.66 7.61
C ASP A 3 1.98 15.71 7.24
N PRO A 4 1.70 14.44 6.87
CA PRO A 4 2.72 13.47 6.51
C PRO A 4 3.61 13.86 5.32
N ILE A 5 3.09 14.61 4.35
CA ILE A 5 3.89 15.08 3.19
C ILE A 5 4.88 16.16 3.65
N GLN A 6 4.42 17.10 4.48
CA GLN A 6 5.27 18.18 4.99
C GLN A 6 6.38 17.65 5.91
N ASN A 7 6.10 16.59 6.66
CA ASN A 7 7.03 15.99 7.62
C ASN A 7 7.80 14.76 7.08
N LYS A 8 7.71 14.48 5.76
CA LYS A 8 8.40 13.35 5.13
C LYS A 8 8.15 12.02 5.87
N HIS A 9 6.89 11.76 6.26
CA HIS A 9 6.51 10.52 6.95
C HIS A 9 6.30 9.39 5.94
N ILE A 10 6.92 8.22 6.19
CA ILE A 10 6.68 6.99 5.45
C ILE A 10 6.04 5.97 6.37
N PHE A 11 4.83 5.52 6.03
CA PHE A 11 4.13 4.45 6.73
C PHE A 11 4.57 3.09 6.21
N VAL A 12 4.79 2.16 7.15
CA VAL A 12 5.21 0.79 6.87
C VAL A 12 4.40 -0.13 7.77
N PHE A 13 3.90 -1.25 7.24
CA PHE A 13 2.97 -2.12 7.99
C PHE A 13 3.61 -3.47 8.32
N TRP A 14 3.45 -3.88 9.58
CA TRP A 14 3.67 -5.25 10.05
C TRP A 14 2.46 -5.71 10.84
N THR A 15 1.54 -6.37 10.16
CA THR A 15 0.16 -6.62 10.61
C THR A 15 -0.01 -7.95 11.36
N GLY A 16 1.02 -8.80 11.33
CA GLY A 16 1.10 -10.02 12.12
C GLY A 16 1.64 -9.79 13.52
N THR A 17 1.46 -10.80 14.38
CA THR A 17 2.10 -10.87 15.72
C THR A 17 3.40 -11.66 15.69
N ASN A 18 3.76 -12.25 14.55
CA ASN A 18 5.01 -12.96 14.36
C ASN A 18 6.20 -11.98 14.32
N GLU A 19 7.38 -12.48 14.66
CA GLU A 19 8.61 -11.72 14.54
C GLU A 19 8.98 -11.49 13.07
N MET A 20 9.53 -10.31 12.77
CA MET A 20 10.15 -10.06 11.47
C MET A 20 11.40 -10.95 11.32
N SER A 21 11.63 -11.46 10.10
CA SER A 21 12.91 -12.09 9.77
C SER A 21 14.05 -11.07 9.83
N PHE A 22 15.29 -11.54 9.99
CA PHE A 22 16.47 -10.67 9.98
C PHE A 22 16.52 -9.79 8.72
N ARG A 23 16.16 -10.35 7.55
CA ARG A 23 16.11 -9.61 6.28
C ARG A 23 15.09 -8.47 6.30
N ARG A 24 13.92 -8.68 6.93
CA ARG A 24 12.90 -7.63 7.08
C ARG A 24 13.34 -6.56 8.06
N ILE A 25 14.03 -6.93 9.15
CA ILE A 25 14.63 -5.97 10.08
C ILE A 25 15.69 -5.13 9.36
N ASP A 26 16.57 -5.77 8.57
CA ASP A 26 17.59 -5.07 7.77
C ASP A 26 16.95 -4.10 6.77
N CYS A 27 15.90 -4.53 6.07
CA CYS A 27 15.13 -3.65 5.18
C CYS A 27 14.50 -2.45 5.92
N LEU A 28 13.92 -2.68 7.10
CA LEU A 28 13.32 -1.61 7.89
C LEU A 28 14.38 -0.59 8.37
N ASN A 29 15.55 -1.09 8.78
CA ASN A 29 16.67 -0.25 9.17
C ASN A 29 17.19 0.56 7.97
N ALA A 30 17.32 -0.05 6.80
CA ALA A 30 17.72 0.63 5.57
C ALA A 30 16.72 1.73 5.17
N LEU A 31 15.41 1.46 5.26
CA LEU A 31 14.38 2.49 5.07
C LEU A 31 14.62 3.71 5.99
N ALA A 32 14.94 3.49 7.26
CA ALA A 32 15.19 4.57 8.21
C ALA A 32 16.51 5.31 7.97
N GLN A 33 17.52 4.65 7.40
CA GLN A 33 18.86 5.22 7.21
C GLN A 33 19.04 5.89 5.85
N GLU A 34 18.40 5.38 4.80
CA GLU A 34 18.72 5.76 3.41
C GLU A 34 17.68 6.69 2.77
N THR A 35 16.42 6.66 3.22
CA THR A 35 15.35 7.45 2.59
C THR A 35 15.41 8.94 2.95
N GLY A 36 16.12 9.32 4.01
CA GLY A 36 16.08 10.67 4.58
C GLY A 36 14.73 11.06 5.20
N CYS A 37 13.87 10.07 5.47
CA CYS A 37 12.48 10.27 5.88
C CYS A 37 12.19 9.65 7.25
N ILE A 38 11.06 10.06 7.86
CA ILE A 38 10.64 9.55 9.17
C ILE A 38 9.79 8.29 8.97
N ILE A 39 10.34 7.13 9.35
CA ILE A 39 9.63 5.86 9.26
C ILE A 39 8.63 5.73 10.41
N LYS A 40 7.37 5.43 10.07
CA LYS A 40 6.28 5.12 11.00
C LYS A 40 5.90 3.64 10.80
N LEU A 41 6.53 2.77 11.59
CA LEU A 41 6.16 1.36 11.63
C LEU A 41 4.82 1.20 12.38
N ILE A 42 3.82 0.70 11.67
CA ILE A 42 2.50 0.41 12.20
C ILE A 42 2.38 -1.08 12.43
N THR A 43 2.01 -1.45 13.65
CA THR A 43 1.83 -2.83 14.10
C THR A 43 0.49 -3.00 14.78
N VAL A 44 0.10 -4.24 15.08
CA VAL A 44 -1.10 -4.54 15.86
C VAL A 44 -1.14 -3.84 17.23
N HIS A 45 0.03 -3.45 17.77
CA HIS A 45 0.14 -2.81 19.08
C HIS A 45 -0.08 -1.30 19.06
N ASN A 46 0.05 -0.66 17.90
CA ASN A 46 -0.07 0.79 17.79
C ASN A 46 -1.10 1.26 16.75
N LEU A 47 -1.71 0.35 15.98
CA LEU A 47 -2.69 0.66 14.94
C LEU A 47 -3.87 1.49 15.46
N ASP A 48 -4.38 1.20 16.66
CA ASP A 48 -5.53 1.91 17.24
C ASP A 48 -5.28 3.42 17.40
N ASN A 49 -4.03 3.85 17.51
CA ASN A 49 -3.67 5.28 17.57
C ASN A 49 -3.87 6.01 16.23
N TYR A 50 -4.09 5.27 15.14
CA TYR A 50 -4.25 5.77 13.77
C TYR A 50 -5.65 5.53 13.20
N ILE A 51 -6.55 4.88 13.94
CA ILE A 51 -7.93 4.71 13.51
C ILE A 51 -8.68 5.99 13.85
N LYS A 52 -9.25 6.65 12.83
CA LYS A 52 -10.09 7.83 13.04
C LYS A 52 -11.47 7.40 13.59
N PRO A 53 -12.01 8.05 14.64
CA PRO A 53 -13.31 7.69 15.21
C PRO A 53 -14.44 7.66 14.18
N ASP A 54 -14.46 8.64 13.26
CA ASP A 54 -15.50 8.75 12.22
C ASP A 54 -15.28 7.81 11.03
N TYR A 55 -14.13 7.12 10.99
CA TYR A 55 -13.74 6.21 9.91
C TYR A 55 -13.14 4.94 10.53
N PRO A 56 -13.92 4.09 11.21
CA PRO A 56 -13.42 2.83 11.76
C PRO A 56 -12.90 1.92 10.62
N LEU A 57 -12.08 0.93 10.97
CA LEU A 57 -11.70 -0.10 10.01
C LEU A 57 -12.94 -0.89 9.58
N HIS A 58 -12.93 -1.37 8.34
CA HIS A 58 -14.01 -2.17 7.79
C HIS A 58 -14.26 -3.42 8.68
N PRO A 59 -15.53 -3.82 8.92
CA PRO A 59 -15.85 -4.99 9.75
C PRO A 59 -15.19 -6.30 9.31
N ALA A 60 -14.80 -6.40 8.03
CA ALA A 60 -14.09 -7.55 7.49
C ALA A 60 -12.60 -7.63 7.89
N TYR A 61 -12.01 -6.51 8.33
CA TYR A 61 -10.56 -6.39 8.60
C TYR A 61 -9.98 -7.50 9.50
N PRO A 62 -10.65 -7.96 10.58
CA PRO A 62 -10.13 -9.02 11.43
C PRO A 62 -9.93 -10.35 10.70
N TYR A 63 -10.74 -10.64 9.68
CA TYR A 63 -10.75 -11.90 8.94
C TYR A 63 -9.75 -11.95 7.77
N LEU A 64 -9.10 -10.83 7.46
CA LEU A 64 -8.11 -10.73 6.41
C LEU A 64 -6.79 -11.38 6.80
N SER A 65 -6.08 -11.92 5.80
CA SER A 65 -4.69 -12.35 5.95
C SER A 65 -3.80 -11.17 6.31
N GLU A 66 -2.62 -11.41 6.86
CA GLU A 66 -1.70 -10.33 7.25
C GLU A 66 -1.30 -9.48 6.03
N THR A 67 -1.06 -10.11 4.88
CA THR A 67 -0.84 -9.42 3.60
C THR A 67 -2.05 -8.55 3.23
N HIS A 68 -3.27 -9.10 3.25
CA HIS A 68 -4.46 -8.33 2.91
C HIS A 68 -4.82 -7.24 3.94
N LYS A 69 -4.43 -7.40 5.21
CA LYS A 69 -4.49 -6.34 6.22
C LYS A 69 -3.56 -5.19 5.84
N SER A 70 -2.34 -5.49 5.42
CA SER A 70 -1.40 -4.47 4.93
C SER A 70 -1.98 -3.75 3.71
N ASP A 71 -2.54 -4.48 2.75
CA ASP A 71 -3.19 -3.92 1.57
C ASP A 71 -4.38 -3.00 1.90
N TYR A 72 -5.18 -3.39 2.90
CA TYR A 72 -6.25 -2.54 3.42
C TYR A 72 -5.71 -1.27 4.07
N LEU A 73 -4.71 -1.40 4.94
CA LEU A 73 -4.13 -0.27 5.67
C LEU A 73 -3.43 0.73 4.76
N ARG A 74 -2.78 0.30 3.68
CA ARG A 74 -2.23 1.19 2.65
C ARG A 74 -3.26 2.19 2.17
N THR A 75 -4.40 1.67 1.70
CA THR A 75 -5.48 2.48 1.15
C THR A 75 -6.11 3.38 2.22
N TYR A 76 -6.36 2.84 3.42
CA TYR A 76 -6.88 3.61 4.55
C TYR A 76 -5.95 4.78 4.92
N PHE A 77 -4.65 4.52 5.05
CA PHE A 77 -3.68 5.55 5.42
C PHE A 77 -3.53 6.61 4.32
N MET A 78 -3.46 6.22 3.05
CA MET A 78 -3.40 7.20 1.95
C MET A 78 -4.68 8.04 1.84
N ARG A 79 -5.85 7.44 2.11
CA ARG A 79 -7.14 8.15 2.13
C ARG A 79 -7.21 9.21 3.23
N HIS A 80 -6.71 8.89 4.43
CA HIS A 80 -6.96 9.68 5.64
C HIS A 80 -5.78 10.52 6.13
N TYR A 81 -4.56 10.13 5.80
CA TYR A 81 -3.32 10.77 6.21
C TYR A 81 -2.52 11.27 5.00
N GLY A 82 -2.47 10.50 3.90
CA GLY A 82 -1.54 10.75 2.80
C GLY A 82 -0.10 10.43 3.22
N GLY A 83 0.89 11.04 2.57
CA GLY A 83 2.31 10.82 2.87
C GLY A 83 2.91 9.65 2.10
N GLY A 84 4.06 9.16 2.57
CA GLY A 84 4.74 8.01 1.99
C GLY A 84 4.19 6.68 2.50
N TYR A 85 4.25 5.68 1.66
CA TYR A 85 4.07 4.26 1.99
C TYR A 85 5.20 3.45 1.37
N SER A 86 5.71 2.46 2.08
CA SER A 86 6.63 1.47 1.52
C SER A 86 6.35 0.07 2.07
N ASP A 87 6.43 -0.94 1.21
CA ASP A 87 6.76 -2.30 1.63
C ASP A 87 8.08 -2.29 2.41
N ILE A 88 8.28 -3.24 3.33
CA ILE A 88 9.57 -3.45 4.00
C ILE A 88 10.57 -4.06 3.01
N LYS A 89 11.22 -3.23 2.20
CA LYS A 89 12.24 -3.59 1.20
C LYS A 89 13.40 -2.59 1.31
N ILE A 90 14.59 -3.00 0.86
CA ILE A 90 15.74 -2.08 0.76
C ILE A 90 15.37 -0.95 -0.23
N PRO A 91 15.43 0.33 0.18
CA PRO A 91 15.29 1.46 -0.74
C PRO A 91 16.54 1.56 -1.62
N ASN A 92 16.42 2.16 -2.81
CA ASN A 92 17.58 2.46 -3.66
C ASN A 92 17.91 3.97 -3.66
N GLY A 93 17.84 4.60 -2.47
CA GLY A 93 18.21 5.99 -2.28
C GLY A 93 17.17 6.84 -1.53
N SER A 94 17.49 8.13 -1.43
CA SER A 94 16.69 9.14 -0.72
C SER A 94 15.34 9.39 -1.40
N TRP A 95 14.31 9.60 -0.57
CA TRP A 95 12.97 10.00 -1.00
C TRP A 95 12.74 11.52 -0.84
N GLU A 96 13.72 12.26 -0.32
CA GLU A 96 13.55 13.68 0.01
C GLU A 96 13.13 14.52 -1.19
N LYS A 97 13.77 14.30 -2.35
CA LYS A 97 13.40 14.98 -3.60
C LYS A 97 11.95 14.68 -3.97
N ALA A 98 11.52 13.43 -3.85
CA ALA A 98 10.16 13.02 -4.19
C ALA A 98 9.12 13.67 -3.25
N PHE A 99 9.44 13.83 -1.97
CA PHE A 99 8.62 14.60 -1.03
C PHE A 99 8.60 16.09 -1.35
N GLU A 100 9.75 16.69 -1.67
CA GLU A 100 9.85 18.10 -2.05
C GLU A 100 9.01 18.42 -3.29
N GLU A 101 9.03 17.55 -4.31
CA GLU A 101 8.16 17.68 -5.48
C GLU A 101 6.68 17.63 -5.11
N MET A 102 6.28 16.73 -4.20
CA MET A 102 4.90 16.64 -3.70
C MET A 102 4.48 17.86 -2.85
N GLN A 103 5.44 18.52 -2.19
CA GLN A 103 5.23 19.76 -1.44
C GLN A 103 5.10 20.96 -2.38
N ASN A 104 5.87 21.00 -3.46
CA ASN A 104 5.96 22.12 -4.39
C ASN A 104 4.83 22.13 -5.44
N ASP A 105 4.31 20.96 -5.82
CA ASP A 105 3.26 20.85 -6.83
C ASP A 105 1.99 20.20 -6.28
N PRO A 106 0.92 20.97 -6.01
CA PRO A 106 -0.35 20.44 -5.55
C PRO A 106 -1.10 19.62 -6.62
N GLU A 107 -0.77 19.79 -7.89
CA GLU A 107 -1.41 19.10 -9.02
C GLU A 107 -0.93 17.65 -9.16
N ILE A 108 0.21 17.30 -8.54
CA ILE A 108 0.67 15.91 -8.43
C ILE A 108 -0.03 15.23 -7.24
N TRP A 109 -0.60 14.07 -7.52
CA TRP A 109 -1.36 13.27 -6.55
C TRP A 109 -0.56 12.06 -6.05
N ILE A 110 0.30 11.51 -6.92
CA ILE A 110 1.11 10.33 -6.64
C ILE A 110 2.54 10.59 -7.12
N ASN A 111 3.54 10.30 -6.28
CA ASN A 111 4.93 10.18 -6.72
C ASN A 111 5.42 8.76 -6.39
N SER A 112 5.91 8.03 -7.39
CA SER A 112 6.27 6.62 -7.26
C SER A 112 7.44 6.27 -8.18
N TYR A 113 7.75 4.99 -8.31
CA TYR A 113 8.72 4.45 -9.24
C TYR A 113 7.98 3.83 -10.44
N HIS A 114 8.68 3.66 -11.57
CA HIS A 114 8.11 3.00 -12.74
C HIS A 114 8.04 1.48 -12.53
N GLU A 115 6.91 0.88 -12.91
CA GLU A 115 6.87 -0.56 -13.11
C GLU A 115 7.83 -0.97 -14.25
N SER A 116 8.40 -2.17 -14.18
CA SER A 116 9.47 -2.60 -15.11
C SER A 116 8.96 -3.35 -16.34
N CYS A 117 7.76 -3.92 -16.29
CA CYS A 117 7.16 -4.65 -17.39
C CYS A 117 5.63 -4.80 -17.22
N PRO A 118 4.89 -5.15 -18.30
CA PRO A 118 3.44 -5.39 -18.24
C PRO A 118 3.02 -6.43 -17.21
N GLU A 119 3.84 -7.44 -16.95
CA GLU A 119 3.54 -8.55 -16.04
C GLU A 119 3.45 -8.12 -14.57
N ASN A 120 4.07 -6.99 -14.21
CA ASN A 120 3.93 -6.43 -12.87
C ASN A 120 2.59 -5.72 -12.67
N ILE A 121 1.88 -5.38 -13.75
CA ILE A 121 0.59 -4.71 -13.68
C ILE A 121 -0.51 -5.73 -13.38
N ALA A 122 -0.96 -5.73 -12.13
CA ALA A 122 -2.03 -6.62 -11.66
C ALA A 122 -3.37 -6.51 -12.43
N SER A 123 -3.66 -5.36 -13.07
CA SER A 123 -4.86 -5.19 -13.88
C SER A 123 -4.54 -5.39 -15.37
N VAL A 124 -4.92 -6.56 -15.89
CA VAL A 124 -4.71 -6.96 -17.29
C VAL A 124 -5.28 -5.95 -18.28
N GLU A 125 -6.39 -5.30 -17.95
CA GLU A 125 -7.04 -4.29 -18.81
C GLU A 125 -6.14 -3.10 -19.16
N VAL A 126 -5.16 -2.79 -18.29
CA VAL A 126 -4.31 -1.59 -18.39
C VAL A 126 -2.82 -1.92 -18.38
N ASN A 127 -2.45 -3.19 -18.48
CA ASN A 127 -1.04 -3.61 -18.44
C ASN A 127 -0.20 -3.04 -19.59
N HIS A 128 -0.83 -2.76 -20.74
CA HIS A 128 -0.21 -2.09 -21.87
C HIS A 128 0.22 -0.64 -21.56
N LEU A 129 -0.24 -0.06 -20.46
CA LEU A 129 0.14 1.27 -19.97
C LEU A 129 1.24 1.22 -18.91
N TRP A 130 1.89 0.08 -18.66
CA TRP A 130 2.83 -0.13 -17.55
C TRP A 130 3.86 0.98 -17.34
N GLU A 131 4.42 1.55 -18.42
CA GLU A 131 5.40 2.66 -18.34
C GLU A 131 4.83 3.93 -17.69
N LYS A 132 3.50 4.10 -17.73
CA LYS A 132 2.77 5.25 -17.18
C LYS A 132 2.11 4.96 -15.83
N LEU A 133 2.27 3.75 -15.30
CA LEU A 133 1.62 3.33 -14.06
C LEU A 133 2.63 3.31 -12.90
N PRO A 134 2.24 3.82 -11.72
CA PRO A 134 3.06 3.79 -10.53
C PRO A 134 3.16 2.38 -10.00
N GLY A 135 4.30 2.06 -9.39
CA GLY A 135 4.45 0.81 -8.67
C GLY A 135 3.67 0.78 -7.37
N ASN A 136 3.11 -0.38 -7.03
CA ASN A 136 2.19 -0.52 -5.91
C ASN A 136 2.86 -0.76 -4.54
N CYS A 137 4.19 -0.88 -4.51
CA CYS A 137 4.92 -1.25 -3.29
C CYS A 137 5.65 -0.07 -2.63
N ALA A 138 5.70 1.10 -3.26
CA ALA A 138 6.27 2.32 -2.71
C ALA A 138 5.72 3.56 -3.43
N TYR A 139 5.16 4.51 -2.69
CA TYR A 139 4.64 5.76 -3.25
C TYR A 139 4.46 6.83 -2.18
N ILE A 140 4.38 8.09 -2.61
CA ILE A 140 3.91 9.22 -1.83
C ILE A 140 2.57 9.65 -2.41
N MET A 141 1.53 9.78 -1.58
CA MET A 141 0.21 10.19 -2.04
C MET A 141 -0.37 11.36 -1.26
N ARG A 142 -1.08 12.21 -1.99
CA ARG A 142 -1.93 13.24 -1.42
C ARG A 142 -3.25 12.62 -0.97
N LYS A 143 -3.64 12.89 0.28
CA LYS A 143 -4.98 12.54 0.78
C LYS A 143 -6.07 13.37 0.09
N ASN A 144 -7.32 12.90 0.14
CA ASN A 144 -8.49 13.61 -0.40
C ASN A 144 -8.45 13.92 -1.90
N THR A 145 -7.65 13.20 -2.69
CA THR A 145 -7.76 13.22 -4.15
C THR A 145 -8.85 12.26 -4.62
N ASP A 146 -9.40 12.49 -5.80
CA ASP A 146 -10.40 11.58 -6.39
C ASP A 146 -9.85 10.15 -6.51
N PHE A 147 -8.55 10.00 -6.81
CA PHE A 147 -7.87 8.71 -6.84
C PHE A 147 -7.99 7.94 -5.51
N VAL A 148 -7.58 8.54 -4.38
CA VAL A 148 -7.59 7.81 -3.09
C VAL A 148 -9.00 7.58 -2.56
N ILE A 149 -9.95 8.44 -2.94
CA ILE A 149 -11.38 8.28 -2.62
C ILE A 149 -11.93 7.06 -3.37
N ASP A 150 -11.75 7.01 -4.69
CA ASP A 150 -12.19 5.90 -5.52
C ASP A 150 -11.51 4.59 -5.11
N TRP A 151 -10.21 4.64 -4.80
CA TRP A 151 -9.46 3.48 -4.38
C TRP A 151 -10.00 2.88 -3.08
N TYR A 152 -10.26 3.71 -2.08
CA TYR A 152 -10.86 3.30 -0.81
C TYR A 152 -12.29 2.77 -1.00
N ASN A 153 -13.10 3.41 -1.84
CA ASN A 153 -14.47 2.99 -2.10
C ASN A 153 -14.53 1.64 -2.84
N CYS A 154 -13.67 1.43 -3.85
CA CYS A 154 -13.57 0.15 -4.55
C CYS A 154 -13.13 -0.97 -3.61
N GLN A 155 -12.12 -0.71 -2.76
CA GLN A 155 -11.66 -1.70 -1.79
C GLN A 155 -12.77 -2.06 -0.79
N THR A 156 -13.45 -1.05 -0.25
CA THR A 156 -14.57 -1.21 0.69
C THR A 156 -15.69 -2.03 0.07
N LYS A 157 -16.10 -1.72 -1.17
CA LYS A 157 -17.13 -2.46 -1.89
C LYS A 157 -16.82 -3.96 -2.02
N ILE A 158 -15.57 -4.32 -2.34
CA ILE A 158 -15.17 -5.74 -2.42
C ILE A 158 -15.29 -6.41 -1.04
N LEU A 159 -14.90 -5.71 0.02
CA LEU A 159 -15.01 -6.24 1.38
C LEU A 159 -16.47 -6.37 1.85
N ASP A 160 -17.36 -5.45 1.46
CA ASP A 160 -18.81 -5.55 1.70
C ASP A 160 -19.39 -6.80 1.02
N GLU A 161 -19.10 -6.98 -0.27
CA GLU A 161 -19.57 -8.11 -1.07
C GLU A 161 -19.08 -9.45 -0.52
N LYS A 162 -17.87 -9.49 0.06
CA LYS A 162 -17.24 -10.72 0.59
C LYS A 162 -17.37 -10.87 2.09
N TYR A 163 -18.05 -9.96 2.79
CA TYR A 163 -18.03 -9.92 4.25
C TYR A 163 -18.50 -11.23 4.90
N GLU A 164 -19.64 -11.77 4.45
CA GLU A 164 -20.18 -13.02 5.00
C GLU A 164 -19.30 -14.23 4.67
N LEU A 165 -18.66 -14.25 3.50
CA LEU A 165 -17.71 -15.31 3.14
C LEU A 165 -16.44 -15.22 3.97
N LEU A 166 -15.92 -14.02 4.25
CA LEU A 166 -14.73 -13.82 5.09
C LEU A 166 -14.99 -14.23 6.54
N LYS A 167 -16.20 -14.03 7.05
CA LYS A 167 -16.60 -14.53 8.37
C LYS A 167 -16.61 -16.07 8.42
N MET A 168 -17.08 -16.70 7.35
CA MET A 168 -17.18 -18.16 7.26
C MET A 168 -15.81 -18.82 6.99
N TYR A 169 -14.98 -18.16 6.20
CA TYR A 169 -13.69 -18.64 5.71
C TYR A 169 -12.61 -17.54 5.90
N PRO A 170 -12.23 -17.25 7.16
CA PRO A 170 -11.20 -16.27 7.44
C PRO A 170 -9.82 -16.75 6.98
N SER A 171 -8.83 -15.87 6.94
CA SER A 171 -7.47 -16.27 6.59
C SER A 171 -6.89 -17.26 7.60
N HIS A 172 -6.15 -18.26 7.10
CA HIS A 172 -5.45 -19.25 7.91
C HIS A 172 -3.91 -19.13 7.85
N ALA A 173 -3.40 -18.29 6.96
CA ALA A 173 -1.98 -18.05 6.75
C ALA A 173 -1.72 -16.56 6.51
N THR A 174 -0.47 -16.14 6.71
CA THR A 174 -0.05 -14.74 6.59
C THR A 174 -0.28 -14.18 5.18
N ASP A 175 -0.07 -15.00 4.16
CA ASP A 175 -0.21 -14.72 2.73
C ASP A 175 -1.44 -15.39 2.09
N CYS A 176 -2.43 -15.76 2.91
CA CYS A 176 -3.63 -16.47 2.44
C CYS A 176 -4.36 -15.68 1.35
N CYS A 177 -4.57 -16.32 0.19
CA CYS A 177 -5.34 -15.84 -0.95
C CYS A 177 -5.96 -17.04 -1.69
N ILE A 178 -7.01 -16.79 -2.49
CA ILE A 178 -7.76 -17.85 -3.18
C ILE A 178 -6.88 -18.63 -4.17
N GLU A 179 -5.89 -17.98 -4.80
CA GLU A 179 -5.03 -18.61 -5.80
C GLU A 179 -4.00 -19.56 -5.17
N TYR A 180 -3.49 -19.24 -3.97
CA TYR A 180 -2.44 -20.03 -3.32
C TYR A 180 -2.99 -21.03 -2.30
N TYR A 181 -4.18 -20.78 -1.76
CA TYR A 181 -4.80 -21.58 -0.70
C TYR A 181 -6.25 -22.00 -1.05
N PRO A 182 -6.49 -22.68 -2.19
CA PRO A 182 -7.85 -22.97 -2.66
C PRO A 182 -8.68 -23.80 -1.67
N ASP A 183 -8.04 -24.68 -0.90
CA ASP A 183 -8.71 -25.56 0.07
C ASP A 183 -9.24 -24.81 1.30
N THR A 184 -8.72 -23.61 1.58
CA THR A 184 -9.16 -22.80 2.73
C THR A 184 -10.49 -22.10 2.49
N LYS A 185 -10.94 -22.03 1.22
CA LYS A 185 -12.12 -21.25 0.78
C LYS A 185 -12.04 -19.76 1.10
N TYR A 186 -10.86 -19.26 1.48
CA TYR A 186 -10.63 -17.84 1.70
C TYR A 186 -10.97 -17.06 0.42
N PRO A 187 -11.86 -16.06 0.48
CA PRO A 187 -12.54 -15.58 -0.72
C PRO A 187 -11.79 -14.50 -1.49
N ILE A 188 -10.68 -13.96 -0.96
CA ILE A 188 -9.96 -12.84 -1.59
C ILE A 188 -8.76 -13.34 -2.40
N GLY A 189 -8.64 -12.85 -3.64
CA GLY A 189 -7.48 -13.10 -4.49
C GLY A 189 -6.31 -12.17 -4.24
N TRP A 190 -5.10 -12.64 -4.58
CA TRP A 190 -3.81 -12.06 -4.21
C TRP A 190 -3.70 -10.55 -4.45
N THR A 191 -4.22 -10.06 -5.59
CA THR A 191 -4.13 -8.64 -5.97
C THR A 191 -5.49 -7.93 -5.95
N GLU A 192 -6.53 -8.61 -5.48
CA GLU A 192 -7.92 -8.21 -5.69
C GLU A 192 -8.30 -6.91 -4.99
N ILE A 193 -7.91 -6.76 -3.73
CA ILE A 193 -8.25 -5.59 -2.91
C ILE A 193 -7.21 -4.46 -3.01
N LEU A 194 -6.14 -4.65 -3.78
CA LEU A 194 -5.06 -3.66 -3.94
C LEU A 194 -4.68 -3.48 -5.41
N GLY A 195 -3.77 -4.30 -5.93
CA GLY A 195 -3.11 -4.07 -7.22
C GLY A 195 -4.06 -3.95 -8.40
N LYS A 196 -5.12 -4.77 -8.47
CA LYS A 196 -6.13 -4.70 -9.55
C LYS A 196 -6.86 -3.36 -9.55
N ILE A 197 -7.24 -2.88 -8.37
CA ILE A 197 -7.92 -1.59 -8.20
C ILE A 197 -6.95 -0.45 -8.50
N PHE A 198 -5.77 -0.51 -7.88
CA PHE A 198 -4.75 0.53 -7.93
C PHE A 198 -4.32 0.88 -9.35
N HIS A 199 -3.89 -0.11 -10.14
CA HIS A 199 -3.43 0.13 -11.51
C HIS A 199 -4.56 0.61 -12.42
N LYS A 200 -5.77 0.05 -12.27
CA LYS A 200 -6.94 0.45 -13.05
C LYS A 200 -7.39 1.88 -12.76
N LEU A 201 -7.24 2.35 -11.52
CA LEU A 201 -7.52 3.75 -11.20
C LEU A 201 -6.38 4.67 -11.63
N ALA A 202 -5.12 4.26 -11.46
CA ALA A 202 -3.97 5.07 -11.82
C ALA A 202 -3.93 5.38 -13.31
N SER A 203 -4.40 4.45 -14.16
CA SER A 203 -4.51 4.67 -15.61
C SER A 203 -5.45 5.82 -16.01
N LYS A 204 -6.35 6.25 -15.12
CA LYS A 204 -7.26 7.39 -15.36
C LYS A 204 -6.63 8.74 -15.02
N TYR A 205 -5.52 8.73 -14.27
CA TYR A 205 -4.90 9.92 -13.71
C TYR A 205 -3.42 10.01 -14.03
N THR A 206 -2.97 9.48 -15.18
CA THR A 206 -1.53 9.42 -15.53
C THR A 206 -0.86 10.79 -15.51
N ASP A 207 -1.59 11.86 -15.81
CA ASP A 207 -1.08 13.24 -15.81
C ASP A 207 -0.92 13.83 -14.39
N ARG A 208 -1.32 13.07 -13.35
CA ARG A 208 -1.22 13.42 -11.93
C ARG A 208 -0.14 12.61 -11.20
N ILE A 209 0.68 11.87 -11.95
CA ILE A 209 1.66 10.91 -11.42
C ILE A 209 3.07 11.36 -11.81
N LEU A 210 3.94 11.42 -10.82
CA LEU A 210 5.36 11.66 -10.98
C LEU A 210 6.15 10.38 -10.65
N PHE A 211 7.34 10.26 -11.25
CA PHE A 211 8.15 9.05 -11.19
C PHE A 211 9.56 9.31 -10.64
N SER A 212 9.66 10.15 -9.61
CA SER A 212 10.95 10.53 -9.03
C SER A 212 11.39 9.65 -7.87
N LEU A 213 10.50 8.78 -7.38
CA LEU A 213 10.81 7.89 -6.27
C LEU A 213 11.73 6.74 -6.76
N PRO A 214 12.83 6.42 -6.06
CA PRO A 214 13.71 5.33 -6.47
C PRO A 214 13.02 3.97 -6.42
N THR A 215 13.14 3.17 -7.48
CA THR A 215 12.62 1.79 -7.51
C THR A 215 13.20 0.98 -6.35
N PRO A 216 12.38 0.35 -5.48
CA PRO A 216 12.87 -0.49 -4.39
C PRO A 216 13.63 -1.73 -4.88
N ASN A 217 14.46 -2.32 -4.03
CA ASN A 217 15.09 -3.61 -4.31
C ASN A 217 14.08 -4.76 -4.15
N PHE A 218 14.01 -5.65 -5.14
CA PHE A 218 13.07 -6.78 -5.16
C PHE A 218 13.71 -8.14 -4.86
N ASP A 219 15.01 -8.19 -4.56
CA ASP A 219 15.77 -9.44 -4.45
C ASP A 219 16.06 -9.84 -2.99
N TYR A 220 16.05 -8.90 -2.05
CA TYR A 220 16.48 -9.13 -0.66
C TYR A 220 15.42 -8.72 0.38
N TYR A 221 14.32 -9.47 0.48
CA TYR A 221 13.28 -9.18 1.50
C TYR A 221 12.53 -10.40 2.06
N ARG A 222 12.66 -11.57 1.42
CA ARG A 222 12.05 -12.83 1.88
C ARG A 222 13.03 -13.56 2.79
#